data_AF-A0A3P7IWR1-F1
#
_entry.id   AF-A0A3P7IWR1-F1
#
_cell.length_a   1.000
_cell.length_b   1.000
_cell.length_c   1.000
_cell.angle_alpha   90.00
_cell.angle_beta   90.00
_cell.angle_gamma   90.00
#
_symmetry.space_group_name_H-M   'P 1'
#
loop_
_entity.id
_entity.type
_entity.pdbx_description
1 polymer ?
#
loop_
_entity_poly.entity_id
_entity_poly.type
_entity_poly.pdbx_seq_one_letter_code
_entity_poly.pdbx_strand_id
1 'polypeptide(L)'
;MGFNLFERQFLGLHGLLPPAFMTIEQQEYRVLSRLRQQPNDLAKYIQLANLQDINEKLFYRVICSNVKECMRLVYTPTVGLACQKYGFIINNAKGLYITINDNSVSKIYQILSNWPQKDIKVL
;
A
#
# COMPACT_ATOMS: atom_id res chain seq x y z
N MET A 1 0.61 -15.16 -2.59
CA MET A 1 0.32 -16.61 -2.57
C MET A 1 -1.18 -16.91 -2.49
N GLY A 2 -2.06 -15.94 -2.79
CA GLY A 2 -3.52 -16.15 -2.70
C GLY A 2 -4.12 -16.79 -3.94
N PHE A 3 -3.42 -16.70 -5.07
CA PHE A 3 -3.83 -17.36 -6.30
C PHE A 3 -3.70 -18.87 -6.17
N ASN A 4 -4.78 -19.57 -6.50
CA ASN A 4 -4.83 -21.02 -6.62
C ASN A 4 -4.02 -21.48 -7.85
N LEU A 5 -3.84 -22.80 -8.01
CA LEU A 5 -3.00 -23.34 -9.08
C LEU A 5 -3.52 -22.96 -10.48
N PHE A 6 -4.84 -23.03 -10.68
CA PHE A 6 -5.48 -22.73 -11.96
C PHE A 6 -5.29 -21.25 -12.34
N GLU A 7 -5.54 -20.32 -11.42
CA GLU A 7 -5.32 -18.89 -11.64
C GLU A 7 -3.87 -18.59 -12.01
N ARG A 8 -2.91 -19.27 -11.36
CA ARG A 8 -1.49 -19.08 -11.68
C ARG A 8 -1.15 -19.54 -13.09
N GLN A 9 -1.69 -20.68 -13.52
CA GLN A 9 -1.45 -21.19 -14.87
C GLN A 9 -2.11 -20.28 -15.91
N PHE A 10 -3.37 -19.91 -15.68
CA PHE A 10 -4.16 -19.11 -16.60
C PHE A 10 -3.62 -17.67 -16.77
N LEU A 11 -3.18 -17.04 -15.68
CA LEU A 11 -2.67 -15.66 -15.68
C LEU A 11 -1.16 -15.55 -15.95
N GLY A 12 -0.47 -16.67 -16.22
CA GLY A 12 0.98 -16.68 -16.47
C GLY A 12 1.84 -16.38 -15.24
N LEU A 13 1.33 -16.65 -14.03
CA LEU A 13 2.03 -16.43 -12.76
C LEU A 13 2.74 -17.70 -12.23
N HIS A 14 2.49 -18.86 -12.84
CA HIS A 14 3.09 -20.12 -12.43
C HIS A 14 4.62 -20.08 -12.60
N GLY A 15 5.36 -20.46 -11.57
CA GLY A 15 6.83 -20.35 -11.52
C GLY A 15 7.37 -19.02 -10.97
N LEU A 16 6.58 -17.93 -10.98
CA LEU A 16 6.97 -16.62 -10.44
C LEU A 16 6.65 -16.47 -8.94
N LEU A 17 5.83 -17.36 -8.40
CA LEU A 17 5.42 -17.38 -7.00
C LEU A 17 5.90 -18.68 -6.33
N PRO A 18 6.29 -18.65 -5.04
CA PRO A 18 6.63 -19.87 -4.31
C PRO A 18 5.53 -20.94 -4.40
N PRO A 19 5.87 -22.25 -4.33
CA PRO A 19 4.95 -23.36 -4.50
C PRO A 19 4.07 -23.61 -3.26
N ALA A 20 3.54 -22.54 -2.67
CA ALA A 20 2.62 -22.56 -1.54
C ALA A 20 1.36 -21.75 -1.87
N PHE A 21 0.21 -22.22 -1.40
CA PHE A 21 -1.10 -21.60 -1.55
C PHE A 21 -1.61 -21.19 -0.18
N MET A 22 -2.12 -19.96 -0.06
CA MET A 22 -2.54 -19.43 1.23
C MET A 22 -3.93 -18.82 1.14
N THR A 23 -4.76 -19.06 2.16
CA THR A 23 -5.99 -18.32 2.38
C THR A 23 -5.68 -16.87 2.76
N ILE A 24 -6.69 -15.99 2.69
CA ILE A 24 -6.51 -14.59 3.09
C ILE A 24 -6.19 -14.46 4.59
N GLU A 25 -6.75 -15.33 5.43
CA GLU A 25 -6.48 -15.38 6.88
C GLU A 25 -5.05 -15.80 7.18
N GLN A 26 -4.50 -16.77 6.44
CA GLN A 26 -3.10 -17.18 6.59
C GLN A 26 -2.15 -16.05 6.18
N GLN A 27 -2.49 -15.28 5.15
CA GLN A 27 -1.73 -14.11 4.73
C GLN A 27 -1.80 -12.98 5.77
N GLU A 28 -3.00 -12.69 6.28
CA GLU A 28 -3.23 -11.71 7.33
C GLU A 28 -2.39 -12.05 8.57
N TYR A 29 -2.43 -13.30 9.03
CA TYR A 29 -1.64 -13.77 10.17
C TYR A 29 -0.14 -13.53 9.97
N ARG A 30 0.41 -13.85 8.78
CA ARG A 30 1.82 -13.61 8.48
C ARG A 30 2.18 -12.14 8.51
N VAL A 31 1.33 -11.28 7.93
CA VAL A 31 1.55 -9.82 7.94
C VAL A 31 1.57 -9.30 9.37
N LEU A 32 0.55 -9.62 10.17
CA LEU A 32 0.44 -9.16 11.57
C LEU A 32 1.59 -9.66 12.42
N SER A 33 1.99 -10.93 12.25
CA SER A 33 3.11 -11.50 13.01
C SER A 33 4.39 -10.72 12.77
N ARG A 34 4.69 -10.38 11.51
CA ARG A 34 5.85 -9.54 11.16
C ARG A 34 5.68 -8.11 11.65
N LEU A 35 4.46 -7.55 11.55
CA LEU A 35 4.16 -6.17 11.96
C LEU A 35 4.44 -5.97 13.45
N ARG A 36 4.03 -6.91 14.29
CA ARG A 36 4.22 -6.86 15.75
C ARG A 36 5.68 -7.05 16.18
N GLN A 37 6.52 -7.63 15.32
CA GLN A 37 7.95 -7.78 15.54
C GLN A 37 8.77 -6.56 15.10
N GLN A 38 8.16 -5.58 14.42
CA GLN A 38 8.87 -4.38 14.01
C GLN A 38 9.33 -3.57 15.22
N PRO A 39 10.53 -2.95 15.16
CA PRO A 39 11.17 -2.33 16.32
C PRO A 39 10.48 -1.05 16.79
N ASN A 40 9.70 -0.40 15.93
CA ASN A 40 8.99 0.84 16.24
C ASN A 40 7.84 1.07 15.25
N ASP A 41 6.98 2.05 15.56
CA ASP A 41 5.79 2.34 14.77
C ASP A 41 6.10 2.90 13.38
N LEU A 42 7.24 3.57 13.19
CA LEU A 42 7.68 4.01 11.86
C LEU A 42 8.02 2.81 10.96
N ALA A 43 8.70 1.80 11.49
CA ALA A 43 8.98 0.56 10.77
C ALA A 43 7.68 -0.21 10.43
N LYS A 44 6.70 -0.18 11.34
CA LYS A 44 5.36 -0.72 11.07
C LYS A 44 4.63 0.04 9.97
N TYR A 45 4.69 1.37 9.99
CA TYR A 45 4.13 2.22 8.93
C TYR A 45 4.74 1.87 7.58
N ILE A 46 6.07 1.77 7.48
CA ILE A 46 6.76 1.39 6.24
C ILE A 46 6.31 -0.01 5.76
N GLN A 47 6.18 -0.98 6.67
CA GLN A 47 5.66 -2.30 6.31
C GLN A 47 4.23 -2.24 5.75
N LEU A 48 3.33 -1.45 6.36
CA LEU A 48 1.95 -1.30 5.90
C LEU A 48 1.87 -0.52 4.57
N ALA A 49 2.68 0.52 4.39
CA ALA A 49 2.78 1.26 3.15
C ALA A 49 3.22 0.33 1.99
N ASN A 50 4.26 -0.48 2.20
CA ASN A 50 4.72 -1.48 1.23
C ASN A 50 3.67 -2.55 0.94
N LEU A 51 2.90 -2.96 1.96
CA LEU A 51 1.83 -3.92 1.76
C LEU A 51 0.72 -3.36 0.86
N GLN A 52 0.36 -2.09 1.05
CA GLN A 52 -0.62 -1.40 0.20
C GLN A 52 -0.18 -1.38 -1.27
N ASP A 53 1.12 -1.18 -1.53
CA ASP A 53 1.69 -1.16 -2.88
C ASP A 53 1.62 -2.53 -3.58
N ILE A 54 1.83 -3.61 -2.83
CA ILE A 54 1.97 -4.95 -3.39
C ILE A 54 0.62 -5.68 -3.45
N ASN A 55 -0.23 -5.48 -2.45
CA ASN A 55 -1.51 -6.17 -2.32
C ASN A 55 -2.52 -5.32 -1.52
N GLU A 56 -3.18 -4.41 -2.23
CA GLU A 56 -4.19 -3.51 -1.69
C GLU A 56 -5.33 -4.26 -0.96
N LYS A 57 -5.80 -5.40 -1.50
CA LYS A 57 -6.86 -6.20 -0.86
C LYS A 57 -6.43 -6.72 0.51
N LEU A 58 -5.19 -7.23 0.62
CA LEU A 58 -4.66 -7.72 1.88
C LEU A 58 -4.36 -6.59 2.87
N PHE A 59 -3.91 -5.43 2.38
CA PHE A 59 -3.73 -4.23 3.20
C PHE A 59 -5.03 -3.82 3.91
N TYR A 60 -6.12 -3.67 3.15
CA TYR A 60 -7.42 -3.31 3.75
C TYR A 60 -7.95 -4.42 4.65
N ARG A 61 -7.77 -5.70 4.30
CA ARG A 61 -8.14 -6.82 5.19
C ARG A 61 -7.45 -6.70 6.56
N VAL A 62 -6.14 -6.51 6.58
CA VAL A 62 -5.34 -6.41 7.82
C VAL A 62 -5.82 -5.22 8.67
N ILE A 63 -6.03 -4.06 8.05
CA ILE A 63 -6.49 -2.86 8.78
C ILE A 63 -7.90 -3.04 9.31
N CYS A 64 -8.85 -3.49 8.49
CA CYS A 64 -10.25 -3.64 8.89
C CYS A 64 -10.44 -4.68 10.00
N SER A 65 -9.68 -5.77 9.99
CA SER A 65 -9.72 -6.77 11.06
C SER A 65 -9.04 -6.30 12.36
N ASN A 66 -8.13 -5.32 12.29
CA ASN A 66 -7.27 -4.91 13.42
C ASN A 66 -7.25 -3.38 13.62
N VAL A 67 -8.38 -2.71 13.37
CA VAL A 67 -8.48 -1.23 13.32
C VAL A 67 -7.88 -0.57 14.55
N LYS A 68 -8.16 -1.09 15.75
CA LYS A 68 -7.68 -0.52 17.01
C LYS A 68 -6.15 -0.46 17.10
N GLU A 69 -5.47 -1.48 16.57
CA GLU A 69 -4.00 -1.56 16.54
C GLU A 69 -3.44 -0.76 15.35
N CYS A 70 -4.04 -0.90 14.17
CA CYS A 70 -3.48 -0.35 12.93
C CYS A 70 -3.76 1.14 12.71
N MET A 71 -4.86 1.70 13.24
CA MET A 71 -5.27 3.07 12.92
C MET A 71 -4.22 4.12 13.32
N ARG A 72 -3.57 3.92 14.47
CA ARG A 72 -2.48 4.81 14.95
C ARG A 72 -1.18 4.70 14.16
N LEU A 73 -1.04 3.63 13.38
CA LEU A 73 0.12 3.40 12.50
C LEU A 73 -0.09 4.09 11.16
N VAL A 74 -1.27 3.95 10.55
CA VAL A 74 -1.56 4.49 9.20
C VAL A 74 -1.97 5.96 9.21
N TYR A 75 -2.35 6.49 10.38
CA TYR A 75 -2.71 7.89 10.54
C TYR A 75 -1.98 8.51 11.75
N THR A 76 -2.62 9.44 12.45
CA THR A 76 -2.05 10.10 13.61
C THR A 76 -1.77 9.10 14.75
N PRO A 77 -0.60 9.19 15.40
CA PRO A 77 0.46 10.19 15.22
C PRO A 77 1.55 9.79 14.20
N THR A 78 1.63 8.52 13.81
CA THR A 78 2.79 7.95 13.09
C THR A 78 2.98 8.54 11.69
N VAL A 79 1.90 8.85 10.97
CA VAL A 79 2.00 9.45 9.63
C VAL A 79 2.72 10.80 9.65
N GLY A 80 2.58 11.59 10.73
CA GLY A 80 3.28 12.86 10.87
C GLY A 80 4.80 12.67 10.96
N LEU A 81 5.24 11.68 11.73
CA LEU A 81 6.66 11.31 11.81
C LEU A 81 7.17 10.77 10.47
N ALA A 82 6.36 9.98 9.76
CA ALA A 82 6.69 9.49 8.43
C ALA A 82 6.85 10.64 7.43
N CYS A 83 5.98 11.66 7.46
CA CYS A 83 6.08 12.86 6.64
C CYS A 83 7.35 13.67 6.95
N GLN A 84 7.73 13.81 8.22
CA GLN A 84 8.99 14.47 8.59
C GLN A 84 10.22 13.73 8.04
N LYS A 85 10.12 12.41 7.90
CA LYS A 85 11.18 11.55 7.37
C LYS A 85 10.95 11.13 5.92
N TYR A 86 10.04 11.80 5.21
CA TYR A 86 9.54 11.34 3.91
C TYR A 86 10.66 11.16 2.87
N GLY A 87 11.69 12.02 2.89
CA GLY A 87 12.85 11.91 1.99
C GLY A 87 13.66 10.61 2.15
N PHE A 88 13.54 9.91 3.28
CA PHE A 88 14.18 8.61 3.51
C PHE A 88 13.27 7.42 3.21
N ILE A 89 11.97 7.64 2.97
CA ILE A 89 10.99 6.59 2.72
C ILE A 89 10.80 6.48 1.20
N ILE A 90 11.40 5.46 0.61
CA ILE A 90 11.21 5.15 -0.82
C ILE A 90 9.86 4.46 -0.99
N ASN A 91 8.92 5.13 -1.65
CA ASN A 91 7.60 4.60 -1.97
C ASN A 91 7.30 4.75 -3.47
N ASN A 92 6.38 3.93 -3.98
CA ASN A 92 5.79 4.18 -5.28
C ASN A 92 4.98 5.49 -5.26
N ALA A 93 4.80 6.10 -6.43
CA ALA A 93 3.97 7.29 -6.55
C ALA A 93 2.49 6.96 -6.24
N LYS A 94 2.01 7.42 -5.08
CA LYS A 94 0.64 7.21 -4.57
C LYS A 94 -0.26 8.45 -4.63
N GLY A 95 0.25 9.52 -5.21
CA GLY A 95 -0.47 10.78 -5.34
C GLY A 95 0.16 11.64 -6.41
N LEU A 96 -0.37 12.83 -6.57
CA LEU A 96 0.10 13.83 -7.50
C LEU A 96 0.72 15.00 -6.73
N TYR A 97 1.77 15.57 -7.30
CA TYR A 97 2.39 16.80 -6.81
C TYR A 97 2.05 17.90 -7.80
N ILE A 98 1.40 18.95 -7.31
CA ILE A 98 1.11 20.16 -8.08
C ILE A 98 1.81 21.30 -7.34
N THR A 99 2.66 22.02 -8.04
CA THR A 99 3.50 23.08 -7.47
C THR A 99 3.06 24.46 -7.93
N ILE A 100 3.65 25.49 -7.34
CA ILE A 100 3.44 26.88 -7.80
C ILE A 100 3.87 27.10 -9.26
N ASN A 101 4.74 26.25 -9.81
CA ASN A 101 5.21 26.32 -11.19
C ASN A 101 4.19 25.77 -12.20
N ASP A 102 3.14 25.10 -11.71
CA ASP A 102 2.09 24.46 -12.48
C ASP A 102 0.82 25.32 -12.57
N ASN A 103 0.92 26.62 -12.25
CA ASN A 103 -0.20 27.56 -12.07
C ASN A 103 -0.94 27.94 -13.37
N SER A 104 -1.57 26.97 -14.01
CA SER A 104 -2.55 27.16 -15.08
C SER A 104 -3.47 25.94 -15.14
N VAL A 105 -4.72 26.14 -15.53
CA VAL A 105 -5.70 25.04 -15.67
C VAL A 105 -5.16 23.93 -16.57
N SER A 106 -4.54 24.28 -17.70
CA SER A 106 -3.99 23.31 -18.65
C SER A 106 -2.85 22.47 -18.07
N LYS A 107 -1.90 23.08 -17.33
CA LYS A 107 -0.80 22.34 -16.69
C LYS A 107 -1.32 21.39 -15.60
N ILE A 108 -2.25 21.87 -14.77
CA ILE A 108 -2.88 21.03 -13.74
C ILE A 108 -3.60 19.86 -14.42
N TYR A 109 -4.38 20.10 -15.47
CA TYR A 109 -5.06 19.06 -16.22
C TYR A 109 -4.10 18.01 -16.81
N GLN A 110 -2.95 18.43 -17.33
CA GLN A 110 -1.91 17.50 -17.80
C GLN A 110 -1.37 16.62 -16.67
N ILE A 111 -1.09 17.20 -15.49
CA ILE A 111 -0.65 16.43 -14.31
C ILE A 111 -1.71 15.42 -13.89
N LEU A 112 -2.98 15.82 -13.81
CA LEU A 112 -4.09 14.93 -13.49
C LEU A 112 -4.23 13.79 -14.52
N SER A 113 -3.98 14.08 -15.80
CA SER A 113 -4.07 13.11 -16.90
C SER A 113 -3.02 12.01 -16.81
N ASN A 114 -1.88 12.27 -16.14
CA ASN A 114 -0.85 11.27 -15.88
C ASN A 114 -1.29 10.18 -14.90
N TRP A 115 -2.35 10.42 -14.10
CA TRP A 115 -2.84 9.41 -13.17
C TRP A 115 -3.47 8.23 -13.94
N PRO A 116 -3.12 6.98 -13.58
CA PRO A 116 -3.57 5.80 -14.32
C PRO A 116 -5.07 5.57 -14.19
N GLN A 117 -5.66 5.86 -13.02
CA GLN A 117 -7.09 5.68 -12.80
C GLN A 117 -7.89 6.87 -13.36
N LYS A 118 -8.92 6.58 -14.17
CA LYS A 118 -9.72 7.63 -14.85
C LYS A 118 -10.99 8.01 -14.10
N ASP A 119 -11.58 7.08 -13.34
CA ASP A 119 -12.80 7.31 -12.56
C ASP A 119 -12.46 7.70 -11.11
N ILE A 120 -12.06 8.96 -10.90
CA ILE A 120 -11.75 9.50 -9.56
C ILE A 120 -13.01 10.16 -8.98
N LYS A 121 -13.43 9.71 -7.79
CA LYS A 121 -14.66 10.20 -7.11
C LYS A 121 -14.39 10.93 -5.80
N VAL A 122 -13.18 10.80 -5.25
CA VAL A 122 -12.75 11.41 -3.99
C VAL A 122 -11.32 11.91 -4.19
N LEU A 123 -11.05 13.14 -3.74
CA LEU A 123 -9.74 13.79 -3.73
C LEU A 123 -9.28 13.99 -2.30
#